data_AF-A0A820N549-F1
#
_entry.id   AF-A0A820N549-F1
#
_cell.length_a   1.000
_cell.length_b   1.000
_cell.length_c   1.000
_cell.angle_alpha   90.00
_cell.angle_beta   90.00
_cell.angle_gamma   90.00
#
_symmetry.space_group_name_H-M   'P 1'
#
loop_
_entity.id
_entity.type
_entity.pdbx_description
1 polymer ?
#
loop_
_entity_poly.entity_id
_entity_poly.type
_entity_poly.pdbx_seq_one_letter_code
_entity_poly.pdbx_strand_id
1 'polypeptide(L)'
;MLAICVILLRYYNQIDHNNSVKKWDIITRKGDERIYTQLVRLIIIDEIHLLHDDRGPILEAIIARTNRLIKTTRSHVRFVGLSATLPNYEDIAEFLNVNSIGLFYFDNSYRPVPLEQEYIGITEKKAIKRFHIMNDLVYEKVMEHAGKNQVRTFIS
;
A
#
# COMPACT_ATOMS: atom_id res chain seq x y z
N MET A 1 7.54 -1.32 -9.20
CA MET A 1 7.36 0.15 -9.15
C MET A 1 6.23 0.39 -8.17
N LEU A 2 6.42 0.78 -6.92
CA LEU A 2 7.60 0.90 -6.06
C LEU A 2 7.39 -0.09 -4.91
N ALA A 3 8.43 -0.81 -4.52
CA ALA A 3 8.43 -1.62 -3.30
C ALA A 3 9.31 -0.87 -2.30
N ILE A 4 8.72 0.03 -1.52
CA ILE A 4 9.42 0.76 -0.46
C ILE A 4 8.59 0.67 0.81
N CYS A 5 8.32 -0.57 1.26
CA CYS A 5 8.13 -0.82 2.68
C CYS A 5 9.51 -0.76 3.36
N VAL A 6 10.08 0.44 3.44
CA VAL A 6 11.33 0.65 4.17
C VAL A 6 11.00 1.39 5.45
N ILE A 7 10.61 0.60 6.46
CA ILE A 7 11.00 0.89 7.83
C ILE A 7 12.54 0.88 7.78
N LEU A 8 13.14 2.05 7.63
CA LEU A 8 14.59 2.25 7.59
C LEU A 8 15.16 1.98 8.99
N LEU A 9 15.17 0.71 9.41
CA LEU A 9 16.29 0.17 10.19
C LEU A 9 17.29 -0.40 9.18
N ARG A 10 17.93 0.48 8.41
CA ARG A 10 19.22 0.15 7.77
C ARG A 10 20.23 0.00 8.90
N TYR A 11 20.23 -1.15 9.57
CA TYR A 11 21.44 -1.69 10.15
C TYR A 11 21.48 -3.22 10.25
N TYR A 12 20.37 -3.96 10.18
CA TYR A 12 20.45 -5.43 10.12
C TYR A 12 19.33 -6.08 9.31
N ASN A 13 19.74 -7.01 8.44
CA ASN A 13 18.95 -7.87 7.53
C ASN A 13 17.85 -8.68 8.22
N GLN A 14 16.66 -8.13 8.52
CA GLN A 14 15.58 -9.02 8.97
C GLN A 14 14.13 -8.54 8.89
N ILE A 15 13.72 -7.75 7.90
CA ILE A 15 12.29 -7.45 7.75
C ILE A 15 11.87 -7.58 6.29
N ASP A 16 11.25 -8.72 5.98
CA ASP A 16 10.74 -9.09 4.65
C ASP A 16 9.39 -8.40 4.35
N HIS A 17 9.12 -8.11 3.08
CA HIS A 17 8.07 -7.20 2.61
C HIS A 17 6.65 -7.58 3.07
N ASN A 18 6.40 -8.88 3.29
CA ASN A 18 5.10 -9.43 3.67
C ASN A 18 4.84 -9.50 5.20
N ASN A 19 5.87 -9.36 6.03
CA ASN A 19 5.76 -9.48 7.49
C ASN A 19 6.23 -8.23 8.24
N SER A 20 6.56 -7.16 7.52
CA SER A 20 7.21 -5.97 8.08
C SER A 20 6.36 -5.21 9.09
N VAL A 21 5.10 -4.98 8.77
CA VAL A 21 4.16 -4.24 9.62
C VAL A 21 3.88 -5.01 10.92
N LYS A 22 3.57 -6.31 10.82
CA LYS A 22 3.36 -7.18 11.98
C LYS A 22 4.61 -7.33 12.83
N LYS A 23 5.78 -7.48 12.21
CA LYS A 23 7.06 -7.57 12.92
C LYS A 23 7.38 -6.27 13.65
N TRP A 24 7.13 -5.11 13.02
CA TRP A 24 7.28 -3.81 13.67
C TRP A 24 6.30 -3.61 14.82
N ASP A 25 5.06 -4.04 14.67
CA ASP A 25 4.08 -4.03 15.77
C ASP A 25 4.59 -4.83 16.99
N ILE A 26 5.11 -6.05 16.76
CA ILE A 26 5.68 -6.90 17.82
C ILE A 26 6.87 -6.22 18.50
N ILE A 27 7.81 -5.67 17.72
CA ILE A 27 9.01 -4.97 18.23
C ILE A 27 8.60 -3.78 19.09
N THR A 28 7.68 -2.96 18.60
CA THR A 28 7.21 -1.77 19.33
C THR A 28 6.33 -2.10 20.55
N ARG A 29 5.91 -3.36 20.73
CA ARG A 29 5.22 -3.84 21.94
C ARG A 29 6.19 -4.37 23.00
N LYS A 30 7.31 -4.99 22.62
CA LYS A 30 8.31 -5.54 23.55
C LYS A 30 9.25 -4.44 24.03
N GLY A 31 9.19 -4.12 25.32
CA GLY A 31 9.87 -2.97 25.92
C GLY A 31 11.41 -2.99 25.90
N ASP A 32 12.04 -4.14 25.63
CA ASP A 32 13.51 -4.26 25.63
C ASP A 32 14.19 -3.60 24.42
N GLU A 33 13.49 -3.44 23.29
CA GLU A 33 14.05 -2.82 22.07
C GLU A 33 13.78 -1.30 21.98
N ARG A 34 13.46 -0.66 23.12
CA ARG A 34 13.18 0.78 23.21
C ARG A 34 14.30 1.67 22.67
N ILE A 35 15.55 1.22 22.77
CA ILE A 35 16.71 1.98 22.27
C ILE A 35 16.58 2.21 20.76
N TYR A 36 16.20 1.20 19.99
CA TYR A 36 16.11 1.30 18.53
C TYR A 36 14.90 2.12 18.08
N THR A 37 13.76 1.94 18.72
CA THR A 37 12.54 2.72 18.41
C THR A 37 12.70 4.22 18.71
N GLN A 38 13.53 4.59 19.69
CA GLN A 38 13.87 5.99 19.98
C GLN A 38 14.81 6.63 18.95
N LEU A 39 15.58 5.83 18.20
CA LEU A 39 16.48 6.30 17.15
C LEU A 39 15.77 6.56 15.83
N VAL A 40 14.59 5.98 15.61
CA VAL A 40 13.83 6.17 14.38
C VAL A 40 13.39 7.63 14.26
N ARG A 41 13.79 8.26 13.14
CA ARG A 41 13.41 9.65 12.80
C ARG A 41 12.50 9.75 11.58
N LEU A 42 12.32 8.67 10.84
CA LEU A 42 11.54 8.60 9.62
C LEU A 42 10.82 7.26 9.53
N ILE A 43 9.52 7.30 9.22
CA ILE A 43 8.70 6.13 8.90
C ILE A 43 8.07 6.37 7.53
N ILE A 44 8.36 5.46 6.58
CA ILE A 44 7.73 5.45 5.27
C ILE A 44 6.68 4.35 5.26
N ILE A 45 5.46 4.70 4.89
CA ILE A 45 4.32 3.79 4.79
C ILE A 45 3.95 3.70 3.32
N ASP A 46 4.32 2.59 2.69
CA ASP A 46 3.92 2.26 1.33
C ASP A 46 2.48 1.73 1.33
N GLU A 47 1.73 2.03 0.27
CA GLU A 47 0.34 1.58 0.09
C GLU A 47 -0.59 1.95 1.27
N ILE A 48 -0.52 3.18 1.78
CA ILE A 48 -1.31 3.61 2.96
C ILE A 48 -2.83 3.53 2.74
N HIS A 49 -3.30 3.45 1.48
CA HIS A 49 -4.71 3.17 1.19
C HIS A 49 -5.23 1.85 1.76
N LEU A 50 -4.32 0.91 2.09
CA LEU A 50 -4.67 -0.33 2.80
C LEU A 50 -5.10 -0.10 4.26
N LEU A 51 -5.11 1.15 4.74
CA LEU A 51 -5.73 1.52 6.01
C LEU A 51 -7.21 1.11 6.07
N HIS A 52 -7.89 1.08 4.93
CA HIS A 52 -9.30 0.65 4.83
C HIS A 52 -9.49 -0.86 4.65
N ASP A 53 -8.41 -1.63 4.65
CA ASP A 53 -8.43 -3.09 4.52
C ASP A 53 -8.18 -3.76 5.89
N ASP A 54 -8.18 -5.10 5.93
CA ASP A 54 -7.97 -5.89 7.15
C ASP A 54 -6.63 -5.62 7.87
N ARG A 55 -5.68 -4.97 7.17
CA ARG A 55 -4.37 -4.57 7.71
C ARG A 55 -4.39 -3.22 8.42
N GLY A 56 -5.44 -2.42 8.22
CA GLY A 56 -5.62 -1.08 8.78
C GLY A 56 -5.40 -0.99 10.28
N PRO A 57 -6.03 -1.85 11.11
CA PRO A 57 -5.90 -1.76 12.56
C PRO A 57 -4.45 -1.85 13.08
N ILE A 58 -3.59 -2.62 12.39
CA ILE A 58 -2.18 -2.76 12.78
C ILE A 58 -1.41 -1.48 12.43
N LEU A 59 -1.66 -0.92 11.24
CA LEU A 59 -1.05 0.33 10.81
C LEU A 59 -1.45 1.50 11.73
N GLU A 60 -2.73 1.57 12.08
CA GLU A 60 -3.26 2.56 13.03
C GLU A 60 -2.57 2.46 14.39
N ALA A 61 -2.41 1.24 14.92
CA ALA A 61 -1.75 1.01 16.20
C ALA A 61 -0.27 1.43 16.19
N ILE A 62 0.41 1.31 15.05
CA ILE A 62 1.80 1.78 14.88
C ILE A 62 1.85 3.30 14.85
N ILE A 63 1.01 3.94 14.02
CA ILE A 63 0.97 5.40 13.87
C ILE A 63 0.61 6.06 15.21
N ALA A 64 -0.43 5.56 15.89
CA ALA A 64 -0.89 6.07 17.18
C ALA A 64 0.21 5.97 18.26
N ARG A 65 0.93 4.85 18.34
CA ARG A 65 2.05 4.70 19.29
C ARG A 65 3.21 5.63 18.98
N THR A 66 3.59 5.76 17.72
CA THR A 66 4.66 6.67 17.33
C THR A 66 4.27 8.12 17.63
N ASN A 67 3.03 8.54 17.33
CA ASN A 67 2.53 9.86 17.70
C ASN A 67 2.54 10.08 19.21
N ARG A 68 2.17 9.07 20.00
CA ARG A 68 2.30 9.13 21.47
C ARG A 68 3.76 9.24 21.91
N LEU A 69 4.68 8.52 21.27
CA LEU A 69 6.11 8.58 21.57
C LEU A 69 6.66 9.98 21.27
N ILE A 70 6.32 10.59 20.14
CA ILE A 70 6.70 11.96 19.77
C ILE A 70 6.24 12.94 20.86
N LYS A 71 4.97 12.84 21.30
CA LYS A 71 4.41 13.71 22.35
C LYS A 71 5.11 13.56 23.70
N THR A 72 5.42 12.33 24.12
CA THR A 72 6.05 12.04 25.42
C THR A 72 7.54 12.37 25.44
N THR A 73 8.28 12.03 24.38
CA THR A 73 9.75 12.16 24.36
C THR A 73 10.24 13.48 23.77
N ARG A 74 9.34 14.27 23.15
CA ARG A 74 9.68 15.43 22.31
C ARG A 74 10.65 15.11 21.17
N SER A 75 10.82 13.83 20.86
CA SER A 75 11.64 13.34 19.77
C SER A 75 10.79 13.31 18.51
N HIS A 76 11.07 14.20 17.55
CA HIS A 76 10.30 14.25 16.31
C HIS A 76 10.61 13.04 15.42
N VAL A 77 9.54 12.45 14.86
CA VAL A 77 9.58 11.39 13.84
C VAL A 77 8.74 11.86 12.66
N ARG A 78 9.31 11.84 11.46
CA ARG A 78 8.63 12.21 10.22
C ARG A 78 7.89 11.02 9.64
N PHE A 79 6.63 11.20 9.25
CA PHE A 79 5.89 10.25 8.43
C PHE A 79 5.96 10.64 6.95
N VAL A 80 6.05 9.63 6.09
CA VAL A 80 5.86 9.76 4.64
C VAL A 80 4.91 8.64 4.22
N GLY A 81 3.68 9.00 3.85
CA GLY A 81 2.70 8.07 3.31
C GLY A 81 2.75 8.07 1.78
N LEU A 82 2.89 6.90 1.18
CA LEU A 82 2.77 6.68 -0.26
C LEU A 82 1.47 5.92 -0.51
N SER A 83 0.70 6.36 -1.50
CA SER A 83 -0.58 5.74 -1.83
C SER A 83 -0.82 5.73 -3.32
N ALA A 84 -1.60 4.76 -3.79
CA ALA A 84 -2.40 4.93 -5.00
C ALA A 84 -3.39 6.11 -4.83
N THR A 85 -3.83 6.68 -5.95
CA THR A 85 -4.84 7.73 -5.98
C THR A 85 -6.12 7.26 -5.28
N LEU A 86 -6.55 7.99 -4.26
CA LEU A 86 -7.74 7.70 -3.48
C LEU A 86 -8.70 8.89 -3.48
N PRO A 87 -10.02 8.66 -3.47
CA PRO A 87 -11.00 9.74 -3.32
C PRO A 87 -10.96 10.40 -1.93
N ASN A 88 -10.59 9.66 -0.87
CA ASN A 88 -10.62 10.12 0.53
C ASN A 88 -9.21 10.38 1.10
N TYR A 89 -8.31 10.93 0.28
CA TYR A 89 -6.92 11.19 0.68
C TYR A 89 -6.78 12.25 1.79
N GLU A 90 -7.77 13.14 1.94
CA GLU A 90 -7.81 14.16 2.99
C GLU A 90 -7.93 13.55 4.39
N ASP A 91 -8.79 12.53 4.57
CA ASP A 91 -8.96 11.82 5.84
C ASP A 91 -7.65 11.14 6.28
N ILE A 92 -6.93 10.54 5.32
CA ILE A 92 -5.63 9.90 5.56
C ILE A 92 -4.58 10.95 5.95
N ALA A 93 -4.61 12.13 5.32
CA ALA A 93 -3.71 13.23 5.63
C ALA A 93 -3.94 13.75 7.06
N GLU A 94 -5.21 13.94 7.44
CA GLU A 94 -5.58 14.34 8.80
C GLU A 94 -5.13 13.30 9.82
N PHE A 95 -5.38 12.01 9.55
CA PHE A 95 -4.96 10.91 10.40
C PHE A 95 -3.44 10.89 10.65
N LEU A 96 -2.65 11.15 9.62
CA LEU A 96 -1.19 11.26 9.72
C LEU A 96 -0.69 12.60 10.27
N ASN A 97 -1.58 13.56 10.58
CA ASN A 97 -1.25 14.93 10.96
C ASN A 97 -0.38 15.64 9.90
N VAL A 98 -0.68 15.41 8.62
CA VAL A 98 0.00 16.06 7.50
C VAL A 98 -0.57 17.47 7.32
N ASN A 99 0.32 18.45 7.19
CA ASN A 99 -0.09 19.83 6.89
C ASN A 99 -0.43 20.00 5.40
N SER A 100 -1.09 21.10 5.05
CA SER A 100 -1.46 21.39 3.66
C SER A 100 -0.27 21.45 2.68
N ILE A 101 0.93 21.77 3.18
CA ILE A 101 2.17 21.83 2.39
C ILE A 101 2.71 20.43 2.06
N GLY A 102 2.41 19.44 2.91
CA GLY A 102 2.90 18.07 2.79
C GLY A 102 1.93 17.11 2.09
N LEU A 103 0.74 17.57 1.73
CA LEU A 103 -0.27 16.77 1.04
C LEU A 103 -0.15 16.95 -0.48
N PHE A 104 0.11 15.86 -1.17
CA PHE A 104 0.21 15.84 -2.62
C PHE A 104 -0.80 14.85 -3.18
N TYR A 105 -1.64 15.32 -4.11
CA TYR A 105 -2.61 14.50 -4.80
C TYR A 105 -2.28 14.47 -6.30
N PHE A 106 -2.20 13.28 -6.84
CA PHE A 106 -1.93 13.02 -8.25
C PHE A 106 -3.00 12.07 -8.76
N ASP A 107 -3.75 12.50 -9.78
CA ASP A 107 -4.73 11.64 -10.44
C ASP A 107 -4.04 10.69 -11.45
N ASN A 108 -4.84 9.86 -12.13
CA ASN A 108 -4.33 8.89 -13.10
C ASN A 108 -3.60 9.53 -14.29
N SER A 109 -3.79 10.83 -14.58
CA SER A 109 -3.11 11.52 -15.68
C SER A 109 -1.62 11.72 -15.44
N TYR A 110 -1.18 11.68 -14.18
CA TYR A 110 0.23 11.80 -13.80
C TYR A 110 1.02 10.50 -14.01
N ARG A 111 0.37 9.40 -14.42
CA ARG A 111 1.08 8.17 -14.75
C ARG A 111 1.97 8.41 -15.97
N PRO A 112 3.28 8.09 -15.90
CA PRO A 112 4.20 8.33 -17.01
C PRO A 112 3.85 7.50 -18.26
N VAL A 113 3.18 6.37 -18.05
CA VAL A 113 2.57 5.56 -19.10
C VAL A 113 1.08 5.52 -18.83
N PRO A 114 0.25 6.20 -19.65
CA PRO A 114 -1.20 6.11 -19.56
C PRO A 114 -1.66 4.65 -19.68
N LEU A 115 -2.66 4.29 -18.90
CA LEU A 115 -3.26 2.97 -18.95
C LEU A 115 -4.62 3.07 -19.64
N GLU A 116 -4.78 2.35 -20.74
CA GLU A 116 -6.08 2.08 -21.32
C GLU A 116 -6.75 0.94 -20.54
N GLN A 117 -8.04 1.11 -20.24
CA GLN A 117 -8.81 0.17 -19.43
C GLN A 117 -10.05 -0.25 -20.21
N GLU A 118 -10.25 -1.55 -20.34
CA GLU A 118 -11.44 -2.15 -20.95
C GLU A 118 -12.11 -3.07 -19.92
N TYR A 119 -13.42 -2.91 -19.73
CA TYR A 119 -14.21 -3.70 -18.79
C TYR A 119 -15.23 -4.54 -19.55
N ILE A 120 -15.07 -5.87 -19.51
CA ILE A 120 -15.95 -6.80 -20.21
C ILE A 120 -16.91 -7.44 -19.20
N GLY A 121 -18.16 -6.98 -19.17
CA GLY A 121 -19.20 -7.50 -18.29
C GLY A 121 -19.89 -8.73 -18.87
N ILE A 122 -19.77 -9.89 -18.21
CA ILE A 122 -20.48 -11.12 -18.60
C ILE A 122 -21.84 -11.16 -17.91
N THR A 123 -22.93 -11.07 -18.68
CA THR A 123 -24.31 -10.99 -18.16
C THR A 123 -24.98 -12.35 -17.90
N GLU A 124 -24.34 -13.46 -18.30
CA GLU A 124 -24.88 -14.81 -18.12
C GLU A 124 -25.05 -15.17 -16.63
N LYS A 125 -26.14 -15.83 -16.26
CA LYS A 125 -26.48 -16.17 -14.86
C LYS A 125 -26.01 -17.57 -14.45
N LYS A 126 -25.81 -18.48 -15.41
CA LYS A 126 -25.31 -19.84 -15.14
C LYS A 126 -23.80 -19.83 -14.99
N ALA A 127 -23.30 -20.26 -13.83
CA ALA A 127 -21.88 -20.22 -13.48
C ALA A 127 -20.98 -20.94 -14.50
N ILE A 128 -21.36 -22.15 -14.92
CA ILE A 128 -20.59 -22.94 -15.89
C ILE A 128 -20.48 -22.20 -17.23
N LYS A 129 -21.59 -21.66 -17.74
CA LYS A 129 -21.59 -20.91 -19.01
C LYS A 129 -20.80 -19.61 -18.90
N ARG A 130 -20.94 -18.86 -17.81
CA ARG A 130 -20.11 -17.67 -17.54
C ARG A 130 -18.62 -18.01 -17.59
N PHE A 131 -18.23 -19.11 -16.96
CA PHE A 131 -16.83 -19.53 -16.92
C PHE A 131 -16.28 -19.85 -18.31
N HIS A 132 -17.04 -20.57 -19.14
CA HIS A 132 -16.66 -20.82 -20.53
C HIS A 132 -16.53 -19.52 -21.34
N ILE A 133 -17.53 -18.64 -21.26
CA ILE A 133 -17.51 -17.33 -21.93
C ILE A 133 -16.29 -16.50 -21.46
N MET A 134 -15.97 -16.52 -20.17
CA MET A 134 -14.82 -15.81 -19.61
C MET A 134 -13.50 -16.35 -20.19
N ASN A 135 -13.35 -17.66 -20.32
CA ASN A 135 -12.15 -18.26 -20.90
C ASN A 135 -11.99 -17.90 -22.38
N ASP A 136 -13.08 -17.94 -23.15
CA ASP A 136 -13.08 -17.58 -24.56
C ASP A 136 -12.68 -16.10 -24.74
N LEU A 137 -13.25 -15.21 -23.93
CA LEU A 137 -12.91 -13.77 -23.94
C LEU A 137 -11.47 -13.50 -23.54
N VAL A 138 -10.96 -14.16 -22.50
CA VAL A 138 -9.55 -14.03 -22.08
C VAL A 138 -8.64 -14.51 -23.21
N TYR A 139 -8.95 -15.63 -23.84
CA TYR A 139 -8.17 -16.13 -24.98
C TYR A 139 -8.15 -15.13 -26.13
N GLU A 140 -9.31 -14.59 -26.53
CA GLU A 140 -9.42 -13.59 -27.58
C GLU A 140 -8.54 -12.36 -27.28
N LYS A 141 -8.66 -11.77 -26.09
CA LYS A 141 -7.89 -10.60 -25.67
C LYS A 141 -6.39 -10.86 -25.58
N VAL A 142 -5.98 -12.06 -25.15
CA VAL A 142 -4.58 -12.47 -25.16
C VAL A 142 -4.07 -12.53 -26.60
N MET A 143 -4.83 -13.13 -27.52
CA MET A 143 -4.44 -13.30 -28.92
C MET A 143 -4.36 -11.98 -29.70
N GLU A 144 -5.17 -10.97 -29.38
CA GLU A 144 -5.07 -9.62 -29.96
C GLU A 144 -3.68 -8.99 -29.76
N HIS A 145 -3.07 -9.28 -28.61
CA HIS A 145 -1.80 -8.71 -28.14
C HIS A 145 -0.61 -9.66 -28.29
N ALA A 146 -0.86 -10.96 -28.47
CA ALA A 146 0.16 -11.98 -28.64
C ALA A 146 1.09 -11.64 -29.81
N GLY A 147 2.40 -11.76 -29.59
CA GLY A 147 3.42 -11.42 -30.59
C GLY A 147 3.69 -9.92 -30.76
N LYS A 148 2.88 -9.03 -30.15
CA LYS A 148 3.11 -7.58 -30.13
C LYS A 148 3.60 -7.10 -28.77
N ASN A 149 2.89 -7.50 -27.71
CA ASN A 149 3.12 -7.07 -26.34
C ASN A 149 3.18 -8.27 -25.38
N GLN A 150 3.83 -8.09 -24.23
CA GLN A 150 3.74 -9.05 -23.15
C GLN A 150 2.35 -9.01 -22.51
N VAL A 151 1.68 -10.15 -22.41
CA VAL A 151 0.38 -10.28 -21.75
C VAL A 151 0.57 -11.01 -20.42
N ARG A 152 -0.05 -10.48 -19.35
CA ARG A 152 -0.07 -11.11 -18.03
C ARG A 152 -1.50 -11.31 -17.57
N THR A 153 -1.90 -12.56 -17.43
CA THR A 153 -3.24 -12.94 -16.96
C THR A 153 -3.18 -13.25 -15.46
N PHE A 154 -4.11 -12.67 -14.69
CA PHE A 154 -4.30 -12.98 -13.29
C PHE A 154 -5.57 -13.83 -13.14
N ILE A 155 -5.47 -14.90 -12.36
CA ILE A 155 -6.58 -15.82 -12.05
C ILE A 155 -6.78 -15.86 -10.53
N SER A 156 -8.04 -16.00 -10.09
CA SER A 156 -8.42 -16.12 -8.68
C SER A 156 -8.36 -17.56 -8.19
#